data_AF-A0A6L6X6P6-F1
#
_entry.id   AF-A0A6L6X6P6-F1
#
_cell.length_a   1.000
_cell.length_b   1.000
_cell.length_c   1.000
_cell.angle_alpha   90.00
_cell.angle_beta   90.00
_cell.angle_gamma   90.00
#
_symmetry.space_group_name_H-M   'P 1'
#
loop_
_entity.id
_entity.type
_entity.pdbx_description
1 polymer ?
#
loop_
_entity_poly.entity_id
_entity_poly.type
_entity_poly.pdbx_seq_one_letter_code
_entity_poly.pdbx_strand_id
1 'polypeptide(L)'
;MRAAKIAYKPVGLALGAVSGMVAGALFKQAWKKLGHDDDAPDATDEDRAWGEVLLAATLQGAIFSVVKAAVDRGGAVATRRATGVWPG
;
A
#
# COMPACT_ATOMS: atom_id res chain seq x y z
N MET A 1 10.91 -2.30 29.11
CA MET A 1 10.69 -2.37 27.65
C MET A 1 9.58 -3.39 27.36
N ARG A 2 8.68 -3.12 26.39
CA ARG A 2 7.76 -4.08 25.72
C ARG A 2 6.27 -4.21 26.14
N ALA A 3 5.64 -3.24 26.80
CA ALA A 3 4.16 -3.19 26.86
C ALA A 3 3.55 -2.42 25.66
N ALA A 4 4.17 -1.30 25.25
CA ALA A 4 3.72 -0.50 24.10
C ALA A 4 3.78 -1.25 22.75
N LYS A 5 4.61 -2.30 22.63
CA LYS A 5 4.79 -3.06 21.37
C LYS A 5 3.71 -4.11 21.11
N ILE A 6 2.89 -4.46 22.11
CA ILE A 6 1.84 -5.49 21.98
C ILE A 6 0.48 -4.86 21.67
N ALA A 7 0.19 -3.68 22.21
CA ALA A 7 -1.01 -2.92 21.85
C ALA A 7 -0.93 -2.26 20.46
N TYR A 8 0.27 -1.95 19.96
CA TYR A 8 0.47 -1.38 18.61
C TYR A 8 0.41 -2.41 17.47
N LYS A 9 0.53 -3.71 17.76
CA LYS A 9 0.45 -4.78 16.75
C LYS A 9 -0.90 -4.86 16.04
N PRO A 10 -2.06 -4.89 16.73
CA PRO A 10 -3.36 -4.94 16.07
C PRO A 10 -3.68 -3.64 15.34
N VAL A 11 -3.26 -2.49 15.87
CA VAL A 11 -3.47 -1.18 15.22
C VAL A 11 -2.62 -1.05 13.96
N GLY A 12 -1.34 -1.44 14.01
CA GLY A 12 -0.47 -1.48 12.83
C GLY A 12 -0.94 -2.48 11.77
N LEU A 13 -1.51 -3.62 12.20
CA LEU A 13 -2.10 -4.60 11.28
C LEU A 13 -3.41 -4.11 10.66
N ALA A 14 -4.28 -3.46 11.44
CA ALA A 14 -5.51 -2.85 10.94
C ALA A 14 -5.22 -1.69 9.97
N LEU A 15 -4.30 -0.80 10.34
CA LEU A 15 -3.82 0.27 9.46
C LEU A 15 -3.17 -0.29 8.19
N GLY A 16 -2.38 -1.37 8.32
CA GLY A 16 -1.79 -2.07 7.18
C GLY A 16 -2.85 -2.68 6.25
N ALA A 17 -3.89 -3.31 6.81
CA ALA A 17 -5.00 -3.88 6.03
C ALA A 17 -5.80 -2.80 5.31
N VAL A 18 -6.15 -1.71 6.00
CA VAL A 18 -6.85 -0.55 5.40
C VAL A 18 -6.00 0.07 4.30
N SER A 19 -4.70 0.26 4.55
CA SER A 19 -3.77 0.79 3.54
C SER A 19 -3.64 -0.13 2.33
N GLY A 20 -3.63 -1.45 2.54
CA GLY A 20 -3.62 -2.45 1.48
C GLY A 20 -4.90 -2.42 0.63
N MET A 21 -6.06 -2.26 1.26
CA MET A 21 -7.34 -2.10 0.54
C MET A 21 -7.35 -0.84 -0.32
N VAL A 22 -6.88 0.28 0.23
CA VAL A 22 -6.77 1.55 -0.51
C VAL A 22 -5.80 1.41 -1.68
N ALA A 23 -4.63 0.80 -1.46
CA ALA A 23 -3.65 0.56 -2.53
C ALA A 23 -4.22 -0.33 -3.64
N GLY A 24 -4.95 -1.39 -3.29
CA GLY A 24 -5.61 -2.27 -4.27
C GLY A 24 -6.68 -1.55 -5.09
N ALA A 25 -7.48 -0.68 -4.47
CA ALA A 25 -8.48 0.12 -5.17
C ALA A 25 -7.84 1.12 -6.15
N LEU A 26 -6.79 1.82 -5.71
CA LEU A 26 -6.04 2.75 -6.56
C LEU A 26 -5.36 2.04 -7.72
N PHE A 27 -4.81 0.84 -7.49
CA PHE A 27 -4.22 0.01 -8.52
C PHE A 27 -5.24 -0.36 -9.61
N LYS A 28 -6.42 -0.89 -9.23
CA LYS A 28 -7.49 -1.21 -10.18
C LYS A 28 -7.90 0.02 -11.01
N GLN A 29 -7.97 1.19 -10.39
CA GLN A 29 -8.33 2.42 -11.09
C GLN A 29 -7.23 2.89 -12.05
N ALA A 30 -5.97 2.80 -11.65
CA ALA A 30 -4.82 3.13 -12.50
C ALA A 30 -4.71 2.17 -13.69
N TRP A 31 -4.95 0.87 -13.47
CA TRP A 31 -4.93 -0.15 -14.50
C TRP A 31 -5.99 0.09 -15.58
N LYS A 32 -7.24 0.30 -15.16
CA LYS A 32 -8.35 0.65 -16.06
C LYS A 32 -8.05 1.90 -16.89
N LYS A 33 -7.42 2.91 -16.28
CA LYS A 33 -7.07 4.16 -16.96
C LYS A 33 -5.98 3.99 -18.02
N LEU A 34 -5.14 2.95 -17.90
CA LEU A 34 -4.14 2.59 -18.91
C LEU A 34 -4.74 1.90 -20.15
N GLY A 35 -6.06 1.80 -20.27
CA GLY A 35 -6.74 1.18 -21.41
C GLY A 35 -6.82 -0.34 -21.32
N HIS A 36 -6.62 -0.90 -20.13
CA HIS A 36 -6.85 -2.32 -19.87
C HIS A 36 -8.28 -2.44 -19.33
N ASP A 37 -9.21 -2.84 -20.19
CA ASP A 37 -10.63 -3.06 -19.83
C ASP A 37 -10.81 -4.29 -18.92
N ASP A 38 -9.83 -5.20 -18.93
CA ASP A 38 -9.76 -6.37 -18.06
C ASP A 38 -9.15 -6.05 -16.68
N ASP A 39 -9.41 -6.92 -15.71
CA ASP A 39 -8.69 -6.92 -14.44
C ASP A 39 -7.17 -7.10 -14.68
N ALA A 40 -6.37 -6.53 -13.79
CA ALA A 40 -4.93 -6.62 -13.90
C ALA A 40 -4.46 -8.08 -13.78
N PRO A 41 -3.46 -8.49 -14.60
CA PRO A 41 -2.99 -9.85 -14.61
C PRO A 41 -2.40 -10.22 -13.25
N ASP A 42 -2.78 -11.39 -12.76
CA ASP A 42 -2.20 -11.96 -11.57
C ASP A 42 -0.82 -12.55 -11.88
N ALA A 43 0.03 -12.62 -10.86
CA ALA A 43 1.39 -13.14 -11.00
C ALA A 43 1.45 -14.61 -11.48
N THR A 44 0.32 -15.31 -11.39
CA THR A 44 0.17 -16.73 -11.75
C THR A 44 -0.70 -16.93 -13.00
N ASP A 45 -1.09 -15.87 -13.71
CA ASP A 45 -1.87 -16.00 -14.93
C ASP A 45 -1.03 -16.63 -16.06
N GLU A 46 -1.41 -17.85 -16.47
CA GLU A 46 -0.72 -18.61 -17.52
C GLU A 46 -0.97 -18.03 -18.92
N ASP A 47 -2.16 -17.45 -19.13
CA ASP A 47 -2.58 -16.90 -20.42
C ASP A 47 -2.02 -15.50 -20.72
N ARG A 48 -1.36 -14.86 -19.74
CA ARG A 48 -0.88 -13.48 -19.83
C ARG A 48 0.61 -13.43 -20.12
N ALA A 49 1.02 -12.51 -20.97
CA ALA A 49 2.43 -12.37 -21.32
C ALA A 49 3.25 -11.87 -20.12
N TRP A 50 4.48 -12.38 -19.97
CA TRP A 50 5.42 -11.96 -18.93
C TRP A 50 5.58 -10.44 -18.81
N GLY A 51 5.60 -9.73 -19.94
CA GLY A 51 5.70 -8.26 -19.95
C GLY A 51 4.50 -7.57 -19.30
N GLU A 52 3.30 -8.10 -19.50
CA GLU A 52 2.05 -7.56 -18.94
C GLU A 52 2.01 -7.78 -17.42
N VAL A 53 2.36 -9.00 -16.96
CA VAL A 53 2.46 -9.37 -15.54
C VAL A 53 3.49 -8.50 -14.81
N LEU A 54 4.68 -8.31 -15.40
CA LEU A 54 5.74 -7.48 -14.80
C LEU A 54 5.34 -6.01 -14.74
N LEU A 55 4.64 -5.50 -15.75
CA LEU A 55 4.16 -4.12 -15.77
C LEU A 55 3.07 -3.89 -14.71
N ALA A 56 2.14 -4.85 -14.57
CA ALA A 56 1.13 -4.87 -13.51
C ALA A 56 1.77 -4.89 -12.11
N ALA A 57 2.68 -5.82 -11.87
CA ALA A 57 3.37 -5.95 -10.59
C ALA A 57 4.16 -4.68 -10.24
N THR A 58 4.82 -4.07 -11.22
CA THR A 58 5.57 -2.82 -11.02
C THR A 58 4.63 -1.68 -10.65
N LEU A 59 3.51 -1.52 -11.36
CA LEU A 59 2.52 -0.49 -11.05
C LEU A 59 1.90 -0.69 -9.67
N GLN A 60 1.54 -1.93 -9.33
CA GLN A 60 1.00 -2.27 -8.02
C GLN A 60 2.02 -1.96 -6.91
N GLY A 61 3.28 -2.33 -7.09
CA GLY A 61 4.37 -2.03 -6.15
C GLY A 61 4.61 -0.52 -6.00
N ALA A 62 4.58 0.23 -7.09
CA ALA A 62 4.70 1.69 -7.07
C ALA A 62 3.57 2.32 -6.26
N ILE A 63 2.31 1.96 -6.52
CA ILE A 63 1.14 2.48 -5.79
C ILE A 63 1.22 2.12 -4.31
N PHE A 64 1.55 0.87 -3.99
CA PHE A 64 1.70 0.43 -2.61
C PHE A 64 2.78 1.23 -1.86
N SER A 65 3.93 1.44 -2.48
CA SER A 65 5.03 2.20 -1.87
C SER A 65 4.65 3.66 -1.61
N VAL A 66 3.90 4.29 -2.52
CA VAL A 66 3.39 5.66 -2.36
C VAL A 66 2.39 5.74 -1.20
N VAL A 67 1.42 4.82 -1.15
CA VAL A 67 0.43 4.77 -0.06
C VAL A 67 1.13 4.57 1.28
N LYS A 68 2.08 3.63 1.35
CA LYS A 68 2.87 3.40 2.56
C LYS A 68 3.63 4.65 2.99
N ALA A 69 4.35 5.30 2.07
CA ALA A 69 5.10 6.52 2.38
C ALA A 69 4.19 7.66 2.86
N ALA A 70 2.99 7.80 2.27
CA ALA A 70 2.00 8.79 2.69
C ALA A 70 1.48 8.50 4.11
N VAL A 71 1.20 7.23 4.43
CA VAL A 71 0.77 6.82 5.77
C VAL A 71 1.88 7.01 6.80
N ASP A 72 3.11 6.59 6.49
CA ASP A 72 4.27 6.74 7.37
C ASP A 72 4.54 8.23 7.66
N ARG A 73 4.50 9.08 6.62
CA ARG A 73 4.66 10.53 6.76
C ARG A 73 3.50 11.16 7.54
N GLY A 74 2.27 10.76 7.25
CA GLY A 74 1.07 11.23 7.96
C GLY A 74 1.10 10.86 9.44
N GLY A 75 1.50 9.63 9.75
CA GLY A 75 1.74 9.14 11.10
C GLY A 75 2.81 9.97 11.82
N ALA A 76 3.95 10.23 11.16
CA ALA A 76 5.02 11.05 11.74
C ALA A 76 4.57 12.48 12.06
N VAL A 77 3.80 13.09 11.15
CA VAL A 77 3.22 14.43 11.36
C VAL A 77 2.20 14.41 12.51
N ALA A 78 1.32 13.41 12.56
CA ALA A 78 0.32 13.28 13.62
C ALA A 78 0.98 13.07 15.00
N THR A 79 2.01 12.23 15.08
CA THR A 79 2.80 12.04 16.30
C THR A 79 3.46 13.34 16.72
N ARG A 80 4.14 14.06 15.82
CA ARG A 80 4.74 15.36 16.13
C ARG A 80 3.69 16.36 16.64
N ARG A 81 2.49 16.37 16.06
CA ARG A 81 1.40 17.25 16.51
C ARG A 81 0.88 16.88 17.90
N ALA A 82 0.82 15.58 18.20
CA ALA A 82 0.29 15.08 19.46
C ALA A 82 1.30 15.14 20.61
N THR A 83 2.57 14.86 20.35
CA THR A 83 3.61 14.73 21.39
C THR A 83 4.68 15.81 21.34
N GLY A 84 4.72 16.62 20.27
CA GLY A 84 5.80 17.59 20.02
C GLY A 84 7.10 16.97 19.53
N VAL A 85 7.22 15.64 19.54
CA VAL A 85 8.46 14.91 19.22
C VAL A 85 8.32 14.22 17.86
N TRP A 86 9.35 14.34 17.02
CA TRP A 86 9.41 13.62 15.75
C TRP A 86 9.74 12.14 15.98
N PRO A 87 8.97 11.18 15.42
CA PRO A 87 9.17 9.75 15.70
C PRO A 87 10.27 9.08 14.83
N GLY A 88 11.28 9.84 14.40
CA GLY A 88 12.40 9.37 13.58
C GLY A 88 13.72 9.51 14.31
#